data_AF-A0A431VQE1-F1
#
_entry.id   AF-A0A431VQE1-F1
#
_cell.length_a   1.000
_cell.length_b   1.000
_cell.length_c   1.000
_cell.angle_alpha   90.00
_cell.angle_beta   90.00
_cell.angle_gamma   90.00
#
_symmetry.space_group_name_H-M   'P 1'
#
loop_
_entity.id
_entity.type
_entity.pdbx_description
1 polymer ?
#
loop_
_entity_poly.entity_id
_entity_poly.type
_entity_poly.pdbx_seq_one_letter_code
_entity_poly.pdbx_strand_id
1 'polypeptide(L)'
;MTAHAGVHSAALTRYLRLATLGLLGEQRQAAQDELEEHLLTRADHLHAFGLPYDQALSQALRDMGSPLLVSAGMLRVHTMPKPCQRPRGPGPQRHAAAPGAGHHRVPPRAA
;
A
#
# COMPACT_ATOMS: atom_id res chain seq x y z
N MET A 1 21.89 16.73 9.07
CA MET A 1 20.58 16.05 9.08
C MET A 1 19.97 16.31 10.45
N THR A 2 19.30 17.45 10.62
CA THR A 2 18.80 17.93 11.91
C THR A 2 17.47 17.25 12.23
N ALA A 3 17.49 16.39 13.23
CA ALA A 3 16.31 15.83 13.85
C ALA A 3 15.46 16.95 14.47
N HIS A 4 14.34 17.30 13.84
CA HIS A 4 13.26 18.09 14.46
C HIS A 4 12.38 17.22 15.37
N ALA A 5 13.01 16.34 16.15
CA ALA A 5 12.32 15.57 17.17
C ALA A 5 11.93 16.52 18.30
N GLY A 6 10.66 16.95 18.33
CA GLY A 6 10.04 17.27 19.62
C GLY A 6 8.91 18.30 19.66
N VAL A 7 8.71 19.15 18.64
CA VAL A 7 7.63 20.17 18.73
C VAL A 7 6.89 20.27 17.40
N HIS A 8 5.99 19.33 17.16
CA HIS A 8 4.92 19.54 16.19
C HIS A 8 4.03 20.66 16.69
N SER A 9 3.63 21.57 15.80
CA SER A 9 2.61 22.54 16.16
C SER A 9 1.34 21.80 16.61
N ALA A 10 0.61 22.38 17.57
CA ALA A 10 -0.63 21.77 18.06
C ALA A 10 -1.64 21.48 16.94
N ALA A 11 -1.63 22.31 15.89
CA ALA A 11 -2.44 22.13 14.69
C ALA A 11 -2.05 20.86 13.90
N LEU A 12 -0.74 20.64 13.68
CA LEU A 12 -0.22 19.45 12.99
C LEU A 12 -0.55 18.18 13.78
N THR A 13 -0.26 18.16 15.08
CA THR A 13 -0.58 17.00 15.94
C THR A 13 -2.07 16.67 15.91
N ARG A 14 -2.93 17.69 15.99
CA ARG A 14 -4.39 17.50 15.90
C ARG A 14 -4.79 16.95 14.54
N TYR A 15 -4.20 17.44 13.46
CA TYR A 15 -4.47 16.96 12.11
C TYR A 15 -4.11 15.47 11.97
N LEU A 16 -2.90 15.08 12.35
CA LEU A 16 -2.43 13.69 12.26
C LEU A 16 -3.31 12.72 13.05
N ARG A 17 -3.74 13.12 14.26
CA ARG A 17 -4.67 12.32 15.07
C ARG A 17 -6.01 12.09 14.38
N LEU A 18 -6.56 13.12 13.73
CA LEU A 18 -7.84 13.02 13.03
C LEU A 18 -7.71 12.24 11.72
N ALA A 19 -6.64 12.48 10.96
CA ALA A 19 -6.38 11.84 9.67
C ALA A 19 -6.08 10.34 9.78
N THR A 20 -5.70 9.86 10.97
CA THR A 20 -5.43 8.45 11.24
C THR A 20 -6.46 7.79 12.15
N LEU A 21 -7.63 8.42 12.34
CA LEU A 21 -8.74 7.79 13.04
C LEU A 21 -9.15 6.48 12.36
N GLY A 22 -9.19 5.40 13.14
CA GLY A 22 -9.56 4.06 12.68
C GLY A 22 -8.37 3.17 12.29
N LEU A 23 -7.16 3.71 12.18
CA LEU A 23 -5.94 2.91 12.03
C LEU A 23 -5.38 2.52 13.40
N LEU A 24 -4.77 1.34 13.50
CA LEU A 24 -4.22 0.78 14.73
C LEU A 24 -2.76 0.32 14.54
N GLY A 25 -2.01 0.33 15.63
CA GLY A 25 -0.64 -0.19 15.69
C GLY A 25 0.29 0.43 14.64
N GLU A 26 1.05 -0.43 13.96
CA GLU A 26 2.07 -0.02 12.98
C GLU A 26 1.48 0.76 11.79
N GLN A 27 0.26 0.43 11.35
CA GLN A 27 -0.37 1.14 10.23
C GLN A 27 -0.71 2.58 10.59
N ARG A 28 -1.09 2.82 11.84
CA ARG A 28 -1.32 4.18 12.35
C ARG A 28 -0.01 4.96 12.39
N GLN A 29 1.05 4.36 12.90
CA GLN A 29 2.35 5.03 13.01
C GLN A 29 2.91 5.38 11.63
N ALA A 30 2.95 4.40 10.71
CA ALA A 30 3.41 4.62 9.35
C ALA A 30 2.61 5.72 8.64
N ALA A 31 1.28 5.71 8.76
CA ALA A 31 0.44 6.76 8.18
C ALA A 31 0.69 8.14 8.82
N GLN A 32 0.99 8.20 10.12
CA GLN A 32 1.37 9.46 10.77
C GLN A 32 2.71 9.97 10.27
N ASP A 33 3.72 9.10 10.20
CA ASP A 33 5.07 9.46 9.76
C ASP A 33 5.05 9.98 8.31
N GLU A 34 4.36 9.28 7.40
CA GLU A 34 4.23 9.71 5.99
C GLU A 34 3.46 11.03 5.85
N LEU A 35 2.34 11.18 6.57
CA LEU A 35 1.55 12.42 6.53
C LEU A 35 2.32 13.60 7.10
N GLU A 36 3.07 13.37 8.18
CA GLU A 36 3.90 14.38 8.80
C GLU A 36 5.01 14.83 7.85
N GLU A 37 5.78 13.89 7.30
CA GLU A 37 6.84 14.18 6.34
C GLU A 37 6.30 14.98 5.15
N HIS A 38 5.14 14.57 4.61
CA HIS A 38 4.50 15.27 3.50
C HIS A 38 4.14 16.72 3.85
N LEU A 39 3.49 16.94 4.99
CA LEU A 39 3.05 18.26 5.42
C LEU A 39 4.23 19.19 5.74
N LEU A 40 5.27 18.67 6.39
CA LEU A 40 6.48 19.43 6.69
C LEU A 40 7.25 19.77 5.41
N THR A 41 7.41 18.83 4.49
CA THR A 41 8.06 19.07 3.19
C THR A 41 7.30 20.13 2.38
N ARG A 42 5.97 20.08 2.39
CA ARG A 42 5.13 21.09 1.73
C ARG A 42 5.27 22.46 2.37
N ALA A 43 5.32 22.52 3.70
CA ALA A 43 5.54 23.76 4.44
C ALA A 43 6.93 24.35 4.14
N ASP A 44 7.98 23.53 4.11
CA ASP A 44 9.33 23.95 3.76
C ASP A 44 9.41 24.52 2.34
N HIS A 45 8.75 23.88 1.37
CA HIS A 45 8.66 24.42 0.01
C HIS A 45 7.98 25.79 -0.01
N LEU A 46 6.81 25.92 0.63
CA LEU A 46 6.09 27.19 0.71
C LEU A 46 6.91 28.28 1.43
N HIS A 47 7.67 27.88 2.45
CA HIS A 47 8.59 28.78 3.16
C HIS A 47 9.71 29.26 2.25
N ALA A 48 10.32 28.36 1.47
CA ALA A 48 11.35 28.69 0.48
C ALA A 48 10.82 29.64 -0.61
N PHE A 49 9.52 29.63 -0.91
CA PHE A 49 8.86 30.59 -1.81
C PHE A 49 8.46 31.91 -1.13
N GLY A 50 8.85 32.12 0.13
CA GLY A 50 8.74 33.40 0.83
C GLY A 50 7.60 33.51 1.84
N LEU A 51 6.83 32.43 2.09
CA LEU A 51 5.85 32.45 3.18
C LEU A 51 6.54 32.29 4.54
N PRO A 52 6.11 32.99 5.60
CA PRO A 52 6.53 32.65 6.97
C PRO A 52 6.14 31.20 7.29
N TYR A 53 7.00 30.48 8.02
CA TYR A 53 6.80 29.04 8.27
C TYR A 53 5.44 28.69 8.88
N ASP A 54 4.95 29.48 9.85
CA ASP A 54 3.62 29.26 10.45
C ASP A 54 2.48 29.38 9.43
N GLN A 55 2.60 30.32 8.49
CA GLN A 55 1.62 30.49 7.41
C GLN A 55 1.77 29.40 6.35
N ALA A 56 2.99 28.97 6.06
CA ALA A 56 3.31 27.89 5.15
C ALA A 56 2.75 26.55 5.66
N LEU A 57 2.92 26.23 6.94
CA LEU A 57 2.34 25.04 7.55
C LEU A 57 0.81 25.10 7.59
N SER A 58 0.25 26.26 7.93
CA SER A 58 -1.20 26.47 7.87
C SER A 58 -1.74 26.30 6.44
N GLN A 59 -0.99 26.74 5.43
CA GLN A 59 -1.34 26.57 4.02
C GLN A 59 -1.21 25.11 3.58
N ALA A 60 -0.15 24.40 3.99
CA ALA A 60 0.01 22.97 3.72
C ALA A 60 -1.16 22.14 4.29
N LEU A 61 -1.60 22.45 5.51
CA LEU A 61 -2.77 21.83 6.13
C LEU A 61 -4.07 22.13 5.35
N ARG A 62 -4.23 23.36 4.83
CA ARG A 62 -5.38 23.72 3.98
C ARG A 62 -5.35 22.99 2.64
N ASP A 63 -4.19 22.92 1.99
CA ASP A 63 -3.98 22.22 0.72
C ASP A 63 -4.30 20.72 0.85
N MET A 64 -3.96 20.12 2.00
CA MET A 64 -4.25 18.72 2.30
C MET A 64 -5.75 18.43 2.49
N GLY A 65 -6.52 19.44 2.91
CA GLY A 65 -7.97 19.36 3.02
C GLY A 65 -8.45 18.75 4.34
N SER A 66 -9.62 18.09 4.30
CA SER A 66 -10.26 17.58 5.52
C SER A 66 -9.56 16.32 6.04
N PRO A 67 -9.12 16.29 7.31
CA PRO A 67 -8.48 15.10 7.88
C PRO A 67 -9.43 13.90 7.90
N LEU A 68 -10.75 14.11 7.98
CA LEU A 68 -11.74 13.01 7.95
C LEU A 68 -11.87 12.38 6.55
N LEU A 69 -11.64 13.15 5.49
CA LEU A 69 -11.61 12.59 4.12
C LEU A 69 -10.31 11.81 3.90
N VAL A 70 -9.20 12.32 4.42
CA VAL A 70 -7.91 11.60 4.41
C VAL A 70 -8.03 10.29 5.17
N SER A 71 -8.64 10.28 6.37
CA SER A 71 -8.82 9.06 7.16
C SER A 71 -9.69 8.03 6.44
N ALA A 72 -10.77 8.45 5.79
CA ALA A 72 -11.62 7.57 4.98
C ALA A 72 -10.84 6.97 3.79
N GLY A 73 -9.98 7.76 3.15
CA GLY A 73 -9.09 7.29 2.09
C GLY A 73 -8.07 6.26 2.60
N MET A 74 -7.42 6.54 3.72
CA MET A 74 -6.46 5.61 4.35
C MET A 74 -7.14 4.31 4.76
N LEU A 75 -8.29 4.38 5.44
CA LEU A 75 -9.07 3.21 5.79
C LEU A 75 -9.39 2.38 4.56
N ARG A 76 -9.81 2.99 3.45
CA ARG A 76 -10.06 2.24 2.21
C ARG A 76 -8.84 1.46 1.72
N VAL A 77 -7.65 2.05 1.75
CA VAL A 77 -6.40 1.39 1.32
C VAL A 77 -6.05 0.22 2.25
N HIS A 78 -6.26 0.40 3.56
CA HIS A 78 -5.84 -0.55 4.58
C HIS A 78 -6.87 -1.65 4.89
N THR A 79 -8.17 -1.37 4.73
CA THR A 79 -9.26 -2.32 5.04
C THR A 79 -9.82 -3.01 3.81
N MET A 80 -9.49 -2.57 2.59
CA MET A 80 -9.88 -3.36 1.41
C MET A 80 -9.12 -4.69 1.43
N PRO A 81 -9.83 -5.83 1.29
CA PRO A 81 -9.16 -7.10 1.10
C PRO A 81 -8.32 -6.99 -0.17
N LYS A 82 -7.00 -7.18 -0.04
CA LYS A 82 -6.13 -7.33 -1.20
C LYS A 82 -6.80 -8.38 -2.09
N PRO A 83 -7.03 -8.12 -3.39
CA PRO A 83 -7.57 -9.15 -4.26
C PRO A 83 -6.66 -10.35 -4.08
N CYS A 84 -7.24 -11.46 -3.61
CA CYS A 84 -6.52 -12.71 -3.44
C CYS A 84 -5.78 -12.93 -4.75
N GLN A 85 -4.46 -12.72 -4.74
CA GLN A 85 -3.62 -13.10 -5.85
C GLN A 85 -3.65 -14.62 -5.82
N ARG A 86 -4.67 -15.18 -6.46
CA ARG A 86 -4.84 -16.60 -6.61
C ARG A 86 -3.56 -17.05 -7.31
N PRO A 87 -2.77 -17.96 -6.73
CA PRO A 87 -1.60 -18.47 -7.44
C PRO A 87 -2.11 -18.97 -8.78
N ARG A 88 -1.52 -18.45 -9.85
CA ARG A 88 -1.79 -18.89 -11.22
C ARG A 88 -1.27 -20.32 -11.30
N GLY A 89 -2.11 -21.27 -10.86
CA GLY A 89 -1.79 -22.68 -10.90
C GLY A 89 -1.45 -23.06 -12.34
N PRO A 90 -0.52 -24.00 -12.57
CA PRO A 90 -0.23 -24.47 -13.91
C PRO A 90 -1.54 -25.03 -14.49
N GLY A 91 -1.88 -24.58 -15.70
CA GLY A 91 -3.08 -25.04 -16.40
C GLY A 91 -3.10 -26.56 -16.52
N PRO A 92 -4.29 -27.18 -16.70
CA PRO A 92 -4.40 -28.62 -16.78
C PRO A 92 -3.58 -29.12 -17.97
N GLN A 93 -2.48 -29.82 -17.67
CA GLN A 93 -1.76 -30.61 -18.66
C GLN A 93 -2.74 -31.68 -19.13
N ARG A 94 -3.30 -31.47 -20.32
CA ARG A 94 -4.14 -32.46 -21.00
C ARG A 94 -3.32 -33.74 -21.12
N HIS A 95 -3.72 -34.75 -20.36
CA HIS A 95 -3.29 -36.12 -20.55
C HIS A 95 -3.60 -36.52 -22.00
N ALA A 96 -2.55 -36.60 -22.83
CA ALA A 96 -2.62 -37.29 -24.10
C ALA A 96 -2.64 -38.79 -23.78
N ALA A 97 -3.82 -39.39 -23.90
CA ALA A 97 -4.01 -40.83 -23.88
C ALA A 97 -3.35 -41.45 -25.13
N ALA A 98 -2.59 -42.53 -24.91
CA ALA A 98 -2.16 -43.46 -25.95
C ALA A 98 -3.38 -44.09 -26.67
N PRO A 99 -3.23 -44.62 -27.90
CA PRO A 99 -2.92 -46.05 -28.00
C PRO A 99 -2.08 -46.44 -29.23
N GLY A 100 -1.19 -47.43 -29.07
CA GLY A 100 -0.42 -48.03 -30.16
C GLY A 100 -0.26 -49.52 -29.91
N ALA A 101 -1.20 -50.30 -30.44
CA ALA A 101 -1.33 -51.74 -30.28
C ALA A 101 -0.09 -52.51 -30.75
N GLY A 102 0.44 -53.36 -29.87
CA GLY A 102 1.34 -54.43 -30.25
C GLY A 102 0.54 -55.71 -30.49
N HIS A 103 0.49 -56.19 -31.73
CA HIS A 103 0.20 -57.59 -32.04
C HIS A 103 0.84 -57.93 -33.38
N HIS A 104 1.86 -58.80 -33.35
CA HIS A 104 2.10 -59.94 -34.25
C HIS A 104 3.56 -60.38 -34.20
N ARG A 105 3.86 -61.32 -33.28
CA ARG A 105 4.93 -62.31 -33.50
C ARG A 105 4.39 -63.69 -33.11
N VAL A 106 4.36 -64.55 -34.11
CA VAL A 106 3.96 -65.96 -34.07
C VAL A 106 5.17 -66.78 -33.59
N PRO A 107 5.05 -67.68 -32.60
CA PRO A 107 6.11 -68.65 -32.30
C PRO A 107 5.97 -69.94 -33.14
N PRO A 108 7.08 -70.69 -33.35
CA PRO A 108 7.15 -71.81 -34.28
C PRO A 108 6.50 -73.09 -33.76
N ARG A 109 6.05 -73.90 -34.74
CA ARG A 109 5.34 -75.17 -34.59
C ARG A 109 6.35 -76.29 -34.27
N ALA A 110 6.14 -76.97 -33.14
CA ALA A 110 6.85 -78.21 -32.80
C ALA A 110 6.29 -79.38 -33.63
N ALA A 111 7.18 -80.26 -34.09
CA ALA A 111 6.91 -81.57 -34.67
C ALA A 111 7.62 -82.62 -33.82
#